data_AF-A0A6N9BE27-F1
#
_entry.id   AF-A0A6N9BE27-F1
#
_cell.length_a   1.000
_cell.length_b   1.000
_cell.length_c   1.000
_cell.angle_alpha   90.00
_cell.angle_beta   90.00
_cell.angle_gamma   90.00
#
_symmetry.space_group_name_H-M   'P 1'
#
loop_
_entity.id
_entity.type
_entity.pdbx_description
1 polymer ?
#
loop_
_entity_poly.entity_id
_entity_poly.type
_entity_poly.pdbx_seq_one_letter_code
_entity_poly.pdbx_strand_id
1 'polypeptide(L)'
;MDMEDRSWRDGMRPVRLGPFDARLLAFALPAAFYPRLWTLVAVLLAWAAFRAVEARGYRPPAAIRAVRAAMAGGRRAVQRKRLRRALDYGRD
;
A
#
# COMPACT_ATOMS: atom_id res chain seq x y z
N MET A 1 -2.21 -21.13 -20.49
CA MET A 1 -3.00 -20.76 -19.29
C MET A 1 -1.99 -20.64 -18.18
N ASP A 2 -1.44 -19.44 -18.07
CA ASP A 2 -0.02 -19.30 -17.74
C ASP A 2 0.14 -19.14 -16.23
N MET A 3 0.73 -20.15 -15.58
CA MET A 3 1.08 -20.09 -14.15
C MET A 3 1.97 -18.89 -13.84
N GLU A 4 2.82 -18.50 -14.80
CA GLU A 4 3.73 -17.37 -14.71
C GLU A 4 2.97 -16.05 -14.53
N ASP A 5 1.82 -15.89 -15.20
CA ASP A 5 0.98 -14.68 -15.13
C ASP A 5 0.25 -14.50 -13.80
N ARG A 6 -0.02 -15.59 -13.09
CA ARG A 6 -0.66 -15.49 -11.77
C ARG A 6 0.36 -15.13 -10.68
N SER A 7 1.60 -15.62 -10.82
CA SER A 7 2.66 -15.42 -9.82
C SER A 7 3.03 -13.93 -9.64
N TRP A 8 3.10 -13.15 -10.72
CA TRP A 8 3.44 -11.73 -10.63
C TRP A 8 2.35 -10.88 -9.98
N ARG A 9 1.07 -11.25 -10.14
CA ARG A 9 -0.06 -10.56 -9.48
C ARG A 9 -0.11 -10.83 -7.98
N ASP A 10 0.15 -12.07 -7.58
CA ASP A 10 0.09 -12.46 -6.17
C ASP A 10 1.35 -12.07 -5.37
N GLY A 11 2.52 -11.97 -6.02
CA GLY A 11 3.75 -11.48 -5.39
C GLY A 11 3.70 -10.03 -4.91
N MET A 12 2.75 -9.22 -5.41
CA MET A 12 2.54 -7.83 -4.96
C MET A 12 1.60 -7.70 -3.76
N ARG A 13 1.11 -8.80 -3.18
CA ARG A 13 0.29 -8.75 -1.97
C ARG A 13 1.17 -8.38 -0.78
N PRO A 14 0.74 -7.45 0.09
CA PRO A 14 1.49 -7.12 1.29
C PRO A 14 1.58 -8.35 2.20
N VAL A 15 2.76 -8.59 2.75
CA VAL A 15 2.98 -9.64 3.75
C VAL A 15 2.19 -9.28 5.00
N ARG A 16 1.28 -10.15 5.42
CA ARG A 16 0.45 -9.98 6.63
C ARG A 16 0.87 -11.00 7.68
N LEU A 17 0.87 -10.57 8.93
CA LEU A 17 1.06 -11.40 10.12
C LEU A 17 -0.29 -11.48 10.84
N GLY A 18 -1.14 -12.41 10.38
CA GLY A 18 -2.52 -12.52 10.85
C GLY A 18 -3.33 -11.26 10.55
N PRO A 19 -3.88 -10.55 11.56
CA PRO A 19 -4.63 -9.31 11.36
C PRO A 19 -3.73 -8.07 11.19
N PHE A 20 -2.41 -8.20 11.37
CA PHE A 20 -1.47 -7.07 11.34
C PHE A 20 -0.66 -7.05 10.03
N ASP A 21 -0.35 -5.85 9.54
CA ASP A 21 0.64 -5.68 8.46
C ASP A 21 2.04 -6.01 9.01
N ALA A 22 2.84 -6.78 8.27
CA ALA A 22 4.18 -7.16 8.70
C ALA A 22 5.09 -5.94 8.95
N ARG A 23 4.81 -4.81 8.30
CA ARG A 23 5.53 -3.54 8.51
C ARG A 23 5.38 -3.00 9.93
N LEU A 24 4.34 -3.38 10.66
CA LEU A 24 4.15 -2.98 12.05
C LEU A 24 5.27 -3.52 12.95
N LEU A 25 5.93 -4.63 12.56
CA LEU A 25 7.09 -5.16 13.28
C LEU A 25 8.23 -4.16 13.39
N ALA A 26 8.41 -3.27 12.40
CA ALA A 26 9.44 -2.24 12.47
C ALA A 26 9.27 -1.30 13.67
N PHE A 27 8.03 -1.15 14.17
CA PHE A 27 7.71 -0.37 15.36
C PHE A 27 7.61 -1.27 16.60
N ALA A 28 7.00 -2.45 16.46
CA ALA A 28 6.74 -3.36 17.58
C ALA A 28 8.03 -3.97 18.14
N LEU A 29 9.02 -4.30 17.30
CA LEU A 29 10.29 -4.86 17.75
C LEU A 29 11.05 -3.88 18.66
N PRO A 30 11.33 -2.62 18.26
CA PRO A 30 11.92 -1.63 19.17
C PRO A 30 11.14 -1.44 20.47
N ALA A 31 9.80 -1.42 20.41
CA ALA A 31 8.97 -1.29 21.60
C ALA A 31 9.06 -2.51 22.54
N ALA A 32 9.26 -3.71 22.00
CA ALA A 32 9.44 -4.94 22.78
C ALA A 32 10.81 -4.99 23.48
N PHE A 33 11.87 -4.51 22.82
CA PHE A 33 13.22 -4.47 23.41
C PHE A 33 13.46 -3.24 24.30
N TYR A 34 12.76 -2.13 24.05
CA TYR A 34 12.86 -0.89 24.80
C TYR A 34 11.46 -0.30 25.04
N PRO A 35 10.72 -0.82 26.03
CA PRO A 35 9.37 -0.37 26.34
C PRO A 35 9.43 1.00 27.03
N ARG A 36 9.40 2.07 26.22
CA ARG A 36 9.31 3.44 26.67
C ARG A 36 7.97 4.00 26.20
N LEU A 37 7.38 4.93 26.94
CA LEU A 37 6.06 5.46 26.60
C LEU A 37 5.96 5.95 25.16
N TRP A 38 7.03 6.58 24.64
CA TRP A 38 7.08 7.06 23.27
C TRP A 38 7.12 5.93 22.22
N THR A 39 7.77 4.80 22.49
CA THR A 39 7.79 3.65 21.55
C THR A 39 6.43 2.97 21.49
N LEU A 40 5.73 2.88 22.62
CA LEU A 40 4.35 2.39 22.68
C LEU A 40 3.38 3.29 21.90
N VAL A 41 3.49 4.61 22.09
CA VAL A 41 2.68 5.59 21.33
C VAL A 41 2.99 5.48 19.83
N ALA A 42 4.25 5.32 19.44
CA ALA A 42 4.63 5.14 18.04
C ALA A 42 4.01 3.90 17.41
N VAL A 43 4.00 2.75 18.12
CA VAL A 43 3.35 1.52 17.65
C VAL A 43 1.85 1.71 17.48
N LEU A 44 1.18 2.34 18.45
CA LEU A 44 -0.26 2.60 18.39
C LEU A 44 -0.62 3.52 17.21
N LEU A 45 0.16 4.59 17.00
CA LEU A 45 -0.04 5.51 15.87
C LEU A 45 0.18 4.79 14.53
N ALA A 46 1.24 3.99 14.41
CA ALA A 46 1.50 3.22 13.21
C ALA A 46 0.36 2.24 12.93
N TRP A 47 -0.10 1.50 13.95
CA TRP A 47 -1.23 0.57 13.83
C TRP A 47 -2.51 1.28 13.39
N ALA A 48 -2.85 2.41 14.02
CA ALA A 48 -4.02 3.21 13.66
C ALA A 48 -3.93 3.74 12.21
N ALA A 49 -2.75 4.21 11.79
CA ALA A 49 -2.52 4.66 10.42
C ALA A 49 -2.70 3.52 9.40
N PHE A 50 -2.12 2.35 9.66
CA PHE A 50 -2.30 1.17 8.79
C PHE A 50 -3.76 0.72 8.73
N ARG A 51 -4.47 0.70 9.87
CA ARG A 51 -5.91 0.37 9.91
C ARG A 51 -6.76 1.39 9.15
N ALA A 52 -6.46 2.68 9.26
CA ALA A 52 -7.16 3.74 8.54
C ALA A 52 -6.92 3.70 7.02
N VAL A 53 -5.75 3.21 6.61
CA VAL A 53 -5.37 2.97 5.21
C VAL A 53 -6.07 1.73 4.66
N GLU A 54 -6.07 0.64 5.43
CA GLU A 54 -6.71 -0.63 5.06
C GLU A 54 -8.24 -0.50 4.99
N ALA A 55 -8.85 0.26 5.91
CA ALA A 55 -10.28 0.59 5.88
C ALA A 55 -10.72 1.33 4.60
N ARG A 56 -9.80 2.04 3.96
CA ARG A 56 -10.03 2.72 2.67
C ARG A 56 -9.67 1.87 1.45
N GLY A 57 -9.25 0.61 1.66
CA GLY A 57 -8.78 -0.29 0.60
C GLY A 57 -7.45 0.14 -0.03
N TYR A 58 -6.75 1.11 0.56
CA TYR A 58 -5.45 1.55 0.06
C TYR A 58 -4.35 0.63 0.55
N ARG A 59 -3.41 0.27 -0.33
CA ARG A 59 -2.13 -0.31 0.06
C ARG A 59 -1.20 0.79 0.57
N PRO A 60 -0.21 0.51 1.45
CA PRO A 60 0.69 1.56 1.97
C PRO A 60 1.32 2.49 0.92
N PRO A 61 1.85 2.01 -0.23
CA PRO A 61 2.36 2.91 -1.27
C PRO A 61 1.26 3.66 -2.03
N ALA A 62 0.03 3.15 -2.06
CA ALA A 62 -1.13 3.86 -2.62
C ALA A 62 -1.64 4.94 -1.63
N ALA A 63 -1.59 4.66 -0.33
CA ALA A 63 -1.94 5.62 0.72
C ALA A 63 -0.97 6.81 0.75
N ILE A 64 0.34 6.56 0.69
CA ILE A 64 1.34 7.64 0.58
C ILE A 64 1.08 8.48 -0.67
N ARG A 65 0.74 7.83 -1.80
CA ARG A 65 0.37 8.54 -3.03
C ARG A 65 -0.92 9.34 -2.87
N ALA A 66 -1.92 8.82 -2.17
CA ALA A 66 -3.19 9.50 -1.91
C ALA A 66 -2.99 10.70 -0.96
N VAL A 67 -2.21 10.55 0.12
CA VAL A 67 -1.85 11.64 1.02
C VAL A 67 -1.05 12.70 0.27
N ARG A 68 -0.05 12.30 -0.51
CA ARG A 68 0.73 13.23 -1.33
C ARG A 68 -0.14 13.96 -2.35
N ALA A 69 -1.07 13.26 -3.00
CA ALA A 69 -2.02 13.86 -3.92
C ALA A 69 -3.01 14.82 -3.22
N ALA A 70 -3.43 14.50 -1.99
CA ALA A 70 -4.28 15.36 -1.19
C ALA A 70 -3.54 16.64 -0.77
N MET A 71 -2.28 16.52 -0.32
CA MET A 71 -1.43 17.66 0.06
C MET A 71 -1.00 18.52 -1.12
N ALA A 72 -0.77 17.93 -2.30
CA ALA A 72 -0.39 18.66 -3.50
C ALA A 72 -1.51 19.55 -4.09
N GLY A 73 -2.74 19.43 -3.58
CA GLY A 73 -3.89 20.21 -4.05
C GLY A 73 -4.36 19.82 -5.46
N GLY A 74 -5.47 20.39 -5.89
CA GLY A 74 -6.19 20.07 -7.13
C GLY A 74 -5.44 20.32 -8.46
N ARG A 75 -4.11 20.51 -8.45
CA ARG A 75 -3.27 20.53 -9.65
C ARG A 75 -3.05 19.10 -10.15
N ARG A 76 -4.14 18.40 -10.47
CA ARG A 76 -4.06 17.21 -11.31
C ARG A 76 -3.60 17.69 -12.67
N ALA A 77 -2.34 17.48 -13.01
CA ALA A 77 -1.95 17.34 -14.40
C ALA A 77 -2.77 16.16 -14.93
N VAL A 78 -3.91 16.45 -15.56
CA VAL A 78 -4.69 15.47 -16.28
C VAL A 78 -3.77 14.95 -17.36
N GLN A 79 -3.05 13.86 -17.08
CA GLN A 79 -2.49 13.03 -18.12
C GLN A 79 -3.70 12.49 -18.87
N ARG A 80 -4.17 13.24 -19.87
CA ARG A 80 -4.94 12.70 -20.98
C ARG A 80 -4.03 11.68 -21.64
N LYS A 81 -3.94 10.47 -21.05
CA LYS A 81 -3.53 9.32 -21.82
C LYS A 81 -4.59 9.21 -22.90
N ARG A 82 -4.25 9.66 -24.11
CA ARG A 82 -4.91 9.17 -25.32
C ARG A 82 -4.87 7.67 -25.18
N LEU A 83 -5.99 7.07 -24.81
CA LEU A 83 -6.19 5.63 -24.89
C LEU A 83 -5.82 5.28 -26.32
N ARG A 84 -4.63 4.70 -26.52
CA ARG A 84 -4.33 4.03 -27.77
C ARG A 84 -5.37 2.94 -27.85
N ARG A 85 -6.25 3.10 -28.84
CA ARG A 85 -7.28 2.13 -29.23
C ARG A 85 -6.63 0.75 -29.15
N ALA A 86 -7.20 -0.15 -28.35
CA ALA A 86 -6.77 -1.53 -28.34
C ALA A 86 -6.88 -2.02 -29.80
N LEU A 87 -5.72 -2.20 -30.44
CA LEU A 87 -5.63 -2.94 -31.68
C LEU A 87 -5.76 -4.39 -31.28
N ASP A 88 -6.91 -4.99 -31.59
CA ASP A 88 -7.08 -6.43 -31.51
C ASP A 88 -6.14 -7.06 -32.53
N TYR A 89 -5.05 -7.65 -32.05
CA TYR A 89 -4.27 -8.61 -32.82
C TYR A 89 -5.04 -9.93 -32.81
N GLY A 90 -6.13 -9.95 -33.58
CA GLY A 90 -6.83 -11.17 -33.93
C GLY A 90 -5.95 -12.04 -34.80
N ARG A 91 -5.37 -13.07 -34.18
CA ARG A 91 -5.17 -14.44 -34.68
C ARG A 91 -5.32 -14.66 -36.20
N ASP A 92 -4.18 -14.89 -36.85
CA ASP A 92 -4.05 -15.74 -38.04
C ASP A 92 -3.22 -16.99 -37.65
#